data_AF-A0A5C7VQX7-F1
#
_entry.id   AF-A0A5C7VQX7-F1
#
_cell.length_a   1.000
_cell.length_b   1.000
_cell.length_c   1.000
_cell.angle_alpha   90.00
_cell.angle_beta   90.00
_cell.angle_gamma   90.00
#
_symmetry.space_group_name_H-M   'P 1'
#
loop_
_entity.id
_entity.type
_entity.pdbx_description
1 polymer ?
#
loop_
_entity_poly.entity_id
_entity_poly.type
_entity_poly.pdbx_seq_one_letter_code
_entity_poly.pdbx_strand_id
1 'polypeptide(L)'
;EVFAFGSLCIMVEGRCQLSSYVTGASPNRHGVCSPAKFVRWDEQADGRRSVRLNEVLIDEFKPEEPAGYPTVCKGRFEVGNEVFHALEEPTSLNTLELLPRLKRIGVAALKIEGRQRGVAYVSSVTRTWRRAIDQLEGNPEQWQPRPEWQAELSRHAEGHQTTLGPYHRSWH
;
A
#
# COMPACT_ATOMS: atom_id res chain seq x y z
N GLU A 1 -20.32 -0.78 -2.96
CA GLU A 1 -19.09 -0.01 -2.70
C GLU A 1 -17.89 -0.94 -2.86
N VAL A 2 -16.75 -0.46 -3.35
CA VAL A 2 -15.48 -1.20 -3.37
C VAL A 2 -14.31 -0.29 -2.99
N PHE A 3 -13.22 -0.88 -2.46
CA PHE A 3 -11.96 -0.16 -2.31
C PHE A 3 -11.35 0.12 -3.68
N ALA A 4 -10.94 1.37 -3.87
CA ALA A 4 -10.46 1.88 -5.14
C ALA A 4 -8.95 2.15 -5.13
N PHE A 5 -8.46 2.78 -4.06
CA PHE A 5 -7.06 3.13 -3.87
C PHE A 5 -6.68 3.19 -2.39
N GLY A 6 -5.43 2.88 -2.05
CA GLY A 6 -4.86 3.06 -0.72
C GLY A 6 -4.03 1.87 -0.24
N SER A 7 -3.33 2.04 0.88
CA SER A 7 -2.60 0.93 1.50
C SER A 7 -3.63 0.00 2.14
N LEU A 8 -3.83 -1.17 1.55
CA LEU A 8 -4.66 -2.18 2.18
C LEU A 8 -3.84 -2.81 3.29
N CYS A 9 -4.42 -2.87 4.48
CA CYS A 9 -4.00 -3.76 5.54
C CYS A 9 -5.13 -4.76 5.68
N ILE A 10 -4.98 -5.93 5.08
CA ILE A 10 -5.98 -6.97 5.28
C ILE A 10 -5.76 -7.51 6.69
N MET A 11 -6.74 -7.28 7.57
CA MET A 11 -6.75 -7.83 8.93
C MET A 11 -7.02 -9.34 8.86
N VAL A 12 -6.06 -10.10 8.33
CA VAL A 12 -6.03 -11.55 8.36
C VAL A 12 -5.26 -11.96 9.61
N GLU A 13 -5.85 -12.86 10.40
CA GLU A 13 -5.14 -13.64 11.44
C GLU A 13 -4.37 -12.83 12.48
N GLY A 14 -4.82 -11.62 12.82
CA GLY A 14 -4.19 -10.85 13.89
C GLY A 14 -2.79 -10.34 13.55
N ARG A 15 -2.44 -10.11 12.28
CA ARG A 15 -1.16 -9.49 11.87
C ARG A 15 -0.77 -8.23 12.65
N CYS A 16 -1.74 -7.40 13.03
CA CYS A 16 -1.49 -6.22 13.89
C CYS A 16 -1.07 -6.58 15.32
N GLN A 17 -1.34 -7.79 15.79
CA GLN A 17 -0.79 -8.33 17.04
C GLN A 17 0.72 -8.55 16.93
N LEU A 18 1.29 -8.80 15.74
CA LEU A 18 2.74 -8.89 15.56
C LEU A 18 3.44 -7.58 15.93
N SER A 19 2.88 -6.43 15.51
CA SER A 19 3.38 -5.13 15.98
C SER A 19 3.26 -4.99 17.50
N SER A 20 2.18 -5.48 18.09
CA SER A 20 2.00 -5.47 19.56
C SER A 20 3.03 -6.34 20.27
N TYR A 21 3.34 -7.51 19.70
CA TYR A 21 4.34 -8.45 20.20
C TYR A 21 5.75 -7.84 20.16
N VAL A 22 6.13 -7.25 19.02
CA VAL A 22 7.47 -6.68 18.83
C VAL A 22 7.71 -5.41 19.64
N THR A 23 6.67 -4.58 19.81
CA THR A 23 6.82 -3.22 20.40
C THR A 23 6.21 -3.06 21.78
N GLY A 24 5.39 -4.01 22.24
CA GLY A 24 4.51 -3.85 23.41
C GLY A 24 3.38 -2.83 23.21
N ALA A 25 3.35 -2.12 22.07
CA ALA A 25 2.37 -1.08 21.79
C ALA A 25 1.27 -1.62 20.88
N SER A 26 0.05 -1.74 21.43
CA SER A 26 -1.11 -2.16 20.65
C SER A 26 -1.50 -1.10 19.61
N PRO A 27 -1.59 -1.44 18.31
CA PRO A 27 -2.06 -0.53 17.27
C PRO A 27 -3.48 0.00 17.53
N ASN A 28 -4.34 -0.77 18.20
CA ASN A 28 -5.69 -0.34 18.53
C ASN A 28 -5.72 0.79 19.58
N ARG A 29 -4.73 0.81 20.49
CA ARG A 29 -4.61 1.85 21.53
C ARG A 29 -3.73 3.02 21.12
N HIS A 30 -2.74 2.78 20.26
CA HIS A 30 -1.75 3.77 19.84
C HIS A 30 -2.02 4.34 18.44
N GLY A 31 -2.98 3.77 17.70
CA GLY A 31 -3.45 4.27 16.41
C GLY A 31 -2.56 3.96 15.21
N VAL A 32 -1.47 3.21 15.37
CA VAL A 32 -0.48 2.94 14.31
C VAL A 32 0.17 1.57 14.50
N CYS A 33 0.42 0.88 13.39
CA CYS A 33 1.32 -0.29 13.36
C CYS A 33 2.76 0.21 13.31
N SER A 34 3.68 -0.42 14.03
CA SER A 34 5.09 0.01 14.09
C SER A 34 5.28 1.49 14.48
N PRO A 35 4.94 1.91 15.73
CA PRO A 35 5.10 3.30 16.13
C PRO A 35 6.52 3.82 15.88
N ALA A 36 6.64 5.02 15.30
CA ALA A 36 7.92 5.58 14.82
C ALA A 36 9.04 5.58 15.88
N LYS A 37 8.71 5.72 17.17
CA LYS A 37 9.69 5.68 18.27
C LYS A 37 10.44 4.33 18.40
N PHE A 38 9.92 3.26 17.81
CA PHE A 38 10.53 1.94 17.79
C PHE A 38 11.21 1.63 16.45
N VAL A 39 11.13 2.52 15.47
CA VAL A 39 11.70 2.31 14.14
C VAL A 39 13.14 2.81 14.13
N ARG A 40 14.08 1.95 13.75
CA ARG A 40 15.48 2.33 13.50
C ARG A 40 15.87 1.99 12.08
N TRP A 41 16.42 2.99 11.39
CA TRP A 41 17.06 2.82 10.08
C TRP A 41 18.57 2.85 10.27
N ASP A 42 19.25 1.89 9.67
CA ASP A 42 20.71 1.79 9.68
C ASP A 42 21.20 1.80 8.22
N GLU A 43 22.02 2.80 7.87
CA GLU A 43 22.67 2.92 6.56
C GLU A 43 24.08 2.32 6.60
N GLN A 44 24.38 1.47 5.62
CA GLN A 44 25.67 0.82 5.46
C GLN A 44 26.57 1.62 4.52
N ALA A 45 27.89 1.42 4.62
CA ALA A 45 28.87 2.15 3.82
C ALA A 45 28.74 1.93 2.30
N ASP A 46 28.13 0.82 1.89
CA ASP A 46 27.83 0.49 0.48
C ASP A 46 26.48 1.05 -0.01
N GLY A 47 25.81 1.85 0.82
CA GLY A 47 24.51 2.47 0.52
C GLY A 47 23.31 1.55 0.79
N ARG A 48 23.52 0.30 1.23
CA ARG A 48 22.40 -0.54 1.68
C ARG A 48 21.76 0.07 2.92
N ARG A 49 20.45 -0.13 3.05
CA ARG A 49 19.66 0.30 4.21
C ARG A 49 19.07 -0.92 4.89
N SER A 50 19.08 -0.97 6.20
CA SER A 50 18.29 -1.93 6.96
C SER A 50 17.33 -1.21 7.88
N VAL A 51 16.20 -1.83 8.15
CA VAL A 51 15.20 -1.27 9.06
C VAL A 51 14.79 -2.28 10.10
N ARG A 52 14.77 -1.81 11.34
CA ARG A 52 14.37 -2.57 12.51
C ARG A 52 13.15 -1.94 13.16
N LEU A 53 12.31 -2.80 13.71
CA LEU A 53 11.28 -2.43 14.66
C LEU A 53 11.68 -3.01 16.01
N ASN A 54 12.02 -2.15 16.96
CA ASN A 54 12.69 -2.56 18.19
C ASN A 54 13.98 -3.34 17.84
N GLU A 55 14.15 -4.55 18.36
CA GLU A 55 15.31 -5.40 18.06
C GLU A 55 15.12 -6.32 16.84
N VAL A 56 13.95 -6.28 16.19
CA VAL A 56 13.61 -7.19 15.08
C VAL A 56 13.97 -6.56 13.74
N LEU A 57 14.79 -7.24 12.94
CA LEU A 57 15.04 -6.89 11.54
C LEU A 57 13.77 -7.12 10.72
N ILE A 58 13.28 -6.05 10.08
CA ILE A 58 12.08 -6.10 9.25
C ILE A 58 12.44 -6.21 7.78
N ASP A 59 13.48 -5.49 7.34
CA ASP A 59 13.86 -5.48 5.95
C ASP A 59 15.29 -4.95 5.71
N GLU A 60 15.86 -5.28 4.55
CA GLU A 60 17.11 -4.75 4.00
C GLU A 60 16.94 -4.33 2.54
N PHE A 61 17.20 -3.07 2.23
CA PHE A 61 17.03 -2.47 0.91
C PHE A 61 18.37 -2.19 0.24
N LYS A 62 18.41 -2.35 -1.08
CA LYS A 62 19.50 -1.84 -1.92
C LYS A 62 19.48 -0.30 -1.96
N PRO A 63 20.58 0.37 -2.37
CA PRO A 63 20.68 1.84 -2.36
C PRO A 63 19.48 2.56 -2.99
N GLU A 64 19.01 2.09 -4.15
CA GLU A 64 17.91 2.72 -4.91
C GLU A 64 16.57 1.98 -4.79
N GLU A 65 16.48 0.97 -3.92
CA GLU A 65 15.24 0.21 -3.76
C GLU A 65 14.21 1.02 -2.95
N PRO A 66 12.96 1.17 -3.44
CA PRO A 66 11.94 1.84 -2.67
C PRO A 66 11.67 1.12 -1.35
N ALA A 67 11.59 1.88 -0.26
CA ALA A 67 11.33 1.33 1.06
C ALA A 67 9.91 1.68 1.52
N GLY A 68 9.15 0.66 1.93
CA GLY A 68 7.86 0.83 2.60
C GLY A 68 8.01 1.27 4.05
N TYR A 69 6.90 1.63 4.69
CA TYR A 69 6.92 1.85 6.13
C TYR A 69 7.11 0.49 6.84
N PRO A 70 8.02 0.37 7.82
CA PRO A 70 8.48 -0.92 8.36
C PRO A 70 7.45 -1.54 9.30
N THR A 71 6.36 -2.02 8.72
CA THR A 71 5.32 -2.77 9.40
C THR A 71 5.72 -4.24 9.42
N VAL A 72 5.59 -4.90 10.57
CA VAL A 72 6.02 -6.31 10.72
C VAL A 72 5.38 -7.21 9.66
N CYS A 73 4.10 -7.03 9.35
CA CYS A 73 3.44 -7.86 8.33
C CYS A 73 3.86 -7.55 6.88
N LYS A 74 4.70 -6.54 6.66
CA LYS A 74 5.15 -6.10 5.34
C LYS A 74 6.66 -6.25 5.12
N GLY A 75 7.39 -6.78 6.12
CA GLY A 75 8.81 -7.07 6.01
C GLY A 75 9.12 -8.27 5.11
N ARG A 76 10.41 -8.47 4.84
CA ARG A 76 10.94 -9.69 4.22
C ARG A 76 11.46 -10.62 5.29
N PHE A 77 11.06 -11.89 5.22
CA PHE A 77 11.42 -12.91 6.19
C PHE A 77 12.00 -14.13 5.49
N GLU A 78 12.95 -14.78 6.16
CA GLU A 78 13.46 -16.08 5.76
C GLU A 78 12.46 -17.17 6.14
N VAL A 79 11.91 -17.85 5.13
CA VAL A 79 11.00 -18.99 5.29
C VAL A 79 11.58 -20.16 4.52
N GLY A 80 12.06 -21.18 5.25
CA GLY A 80 12.88 -22.23 4.63
C GLY A 80 14.21 -21.64 4.17
N ASN A 81 14.47 -21.66 2.86
CA ASN A 81 15.72 -21.13 2.26
C ASN A 81 15.45 -19.90 1.37
N GLU A 82 14.27 -19.27 1.49
CA GLU A 82 13.87 -18.14 0.65
C GLU A 82 13.57 -16.91 1.51
N VAL A 83 14.00 -15.75 1.03
CA VAL A 83 13.73 -14.45 1.66
C VAL A 83 12.74 -13.67 0.80
N PHE A 84 11.52 -13.48 1.31
CA PHE A 84 10.45 -12.78 0.59
C PHE A 84 9.43 -12.18 1.56
N HIS A 85 8.45 -11.43 1.02
CA HIS A 85 7.32 -10.91 1.78
C HIS A 85 6.34 -12.04 2.14
N ALA A 86 6.67 -12.81 3.16
CA ALA A 86 5.91 -14.00 3.56
C ALA A 86 4.46 -13.72 3.97
N LEU A 87 4.16 -12.48 4.37
CA LEU A 87 2.85 -12.08 4.88
C LEU A 87 2.10 -11.16 3.91
N GLU A 88 2.69 -10.01 3.57
CA GLU A 88 2.11 -9.01 2.67
C GLU A 88 3.22 -8.18 2.03
N GLU A 89 3.08 -7.84 0.75
CA GLU A 89 3.99 -6.90 0.10
C GLU A 89 3.65 -5.45 0.48
N PRO A 90 4.65 -4.54 0.57
CA PRO A 90 4.44 -3.13 0.92
C PRO A 90 3.91 -2.32 -0.26
N THR A 91 2.76 -2.74 -0.82
CA THR A 91 2.13 -2.11 -1.98
C THR A 91 0.79 -1.45 -1.61
N SER A 92 0.27 -0.60 -2.50
CA SER A 92 -1.07 -0.04 -2.37
C SER A 92 -2.01 -0.57 -3.44
N LEU A 93 -3.29 -0.76 -3.09
CA LEU A 93 -4.31 -1.05 -4.08
C LEU A 93 -4.43 0.13 -5.04
N ASN A 94 -4.50 -0.14 -6.34
CA ASN A 94 -4.90 0.83 -7.35
C ASN A 94 -5.77 0.16 -8.42
N THR A 95 -7.08 0.34 -8.32
CA THR A 95 -8.05 -0.26 -9.25
C THR A 95 -8.47 0.68 -10.37
N LEU A 96 -7.73 1.78 -10.60
CA LEU A 96 -8.09 2.80 -11.60
C LEU A 96 -8.42 2.17 -12.96
N GLU A 97 -7.60 1.22 -13.42
CA GLU A 97 -7.77 0.53 -14.71
C GLU A 97 -9.06 -0.31 -14.78
N LEU A 98 -9.59 -0.72 -13.63
CA LEU A 98 -10.82 -1.50 -13.54
C LEU A 98 -12.07 -0.62 -13.54
N LEU A 99 -11.94 0.71 -13.50
CA LEU A 99 -13.06 1.65 -13.36
C LEU A 99 -14.22 1.38 -14.34
N PRO A 100 -14.01 1.15 -15.65
CA PRO A 100 -15.12 0.80 -16.57
C PRO A 100 -15.81 -0.52 -16.20
N ARG A 101 -15.05 -1.52 -15.75
CA ARG A 101 -15.61 -2.81 -15.32
C ARG A 101 -16.41 -2.64 -14.02
N LEU A 102 -15.89 -1.88 -13.05
CA LEU A 102 -16.57 -1.57 -11.79
C LEU A 102 -17.91 -0.85 -12.06
N LYS A 103 -17.94 0.12 -12.98
CA LYS A 103 -19.18 0.78 -13.40
C LYS A 103 -20.17 -0.20 -14.02
N ARG A 104 -19.72 -1.06 -14.94
CA ARG A 104 -20.59 -2.06 -15.62
C ARG A 104 -21.26 -3.05 -14.66
N ILE A 105 -20.59 -3.44 -13.59
CA ILE A 105 -21.17 -4.35 -12.58
C ILE A 105 -22.01 -3.62 -11.52
N GLY A 106 -22.26 -2.31 -11.68
CA GLY A 106 -23.14 -1.55 -10.80
C GLY A 106 -22.49 -1.06 -9.50
N VAL A 107 -21.15 -0.96 -9.43
CA VAL A 107 -20.49 -0.33 -8.27
C VAL A 107 -20.90 1.14 -8.19
N ALA A 108 -21.66 1.49 -7.15
CA ALA A 108 -22.15 2.85 -6.94
C ALA A 108 -21.18 3.78 -6.18
N ALA A 109 -20.17 3.22 -5.50
CA ALA A 109 -19.26 3.98 -4.65
C ALA A 109 -17.84 3.40 -4.65
N LEU A 110 -16.85 4.29 -4.73
CA LEU A 110 -15.43 4.00 -4.69
C LEU A 110 -14.84 4.55 -3.38
N LYS A 111 -14.16 3.68 -2.63
CA LYS A 111 -13.56 4.02 -1.35
C LYS A 111 -12.06 4.18 -1.47
N ILE A 112 -11.56 5.36 -1.09
CA ILE A 112 -10.12 5.64 -0.98
C ILE A 112 -9.73 5.48 0.49
N GLU A 113 -8.72 4.65 0.77
CA GLU A 113 -8.19 4.43 2.12
C GLU A 113 -6.98 5.35 2.37
N GLY A 114 -6.94 5.93 3.57
CA GLY A 114 -5.76 6.64 4.04
C GLY A 114 -6.00 7.30 5.41
N ARG A 115 -5.55 6.65 6.49
CA ARG A 115 -5.55 7.23 7.84
C ARG A 115 -4.51 8.36 7.96
N GLN A 116 -4.90 9.47 8.58
CA GLN A 116 -4.01 10.61 8.91
C GLN A 116 -3.27 11.20 7.68
N ARG A 117 -3.91 11.22 6.52
CA ARG A 117 -3.32 11.81 5.30
C ARG A 117 -3.47 13.33 5.27
N GLY A 118 -2.44 14.02 4.79
CA GLY A 118 -2.45 15.47 4.63
C GLY A 118 -3.35 15.94 3.49
N VAL A 119 -3.67 17.25 3.50
CA VAL A 119 -4.52 17.89 2.48
C VAL A 119 -4.01 17.65 1.07
N ALA A 120 -2.68 17.65 0.86
CA ALA A 120 -2.07 17.40 -0.43
C ALA A 120 -2.38 16.01 -1.00
N TYR A 121 -2.30 14.96 -0.16
CA TYR A 121 -2.68 13.59 -0.55
C TYR A 121 -4.16 13.51 -0.93
N VAL A 122 -5.04 13.99 -0.03
CA VAL A 122 -6.49 13.92 -0.24
C VAL A 122 -6.87 14.65 -1.53
N SER A 123 -6.31 15.84 -1.72
CA SER A 123 -6.52 16.67 -2.89
C SER A 123 -6.03 16.01 -4.18
N SER A 124 -4.83 15.43 -4.18
CA SER A 124 -4.27 14.78 -5.36
C SER A 124 -5.08 13.55 -5.76
N VAL A 125 -5.27 12.60 -4.83
CA VAL A 125 -5.93 11.32 -5.11
C VAL A 125 -7.37 11.53 -5.54
N THR A 126 -8.14 12.37 -4.83
CA THR A 126 -9.56 12.61 -5.18
C THR A 126 -9.72 13.32 -6.52
N ARG A 127 -8.85 14.28 -6.87
CA ARG A 127 -8.88 14.94 -8.19
C ARG A 127 -8.55 13.96 -9.32
N THR A 128 -7.56 13.10 -9.14
CA THR A 128 -7.19 12.10 -10.14
C THR A 128 -8.34 11.13 -10.39
N TRP A 129 -8.96 10.61 -9.33
CA TRP A 129 -10.15 9.76 -9.46
C TRP A 129 -11.34 10.49 -10.07
N ARG A 130 -11.62 11.74 -9.68
CA ARG A 130 -12.71 12.52 -10.26
C ARG A 130 -12.54 12.72 -11.77
N ARG A 131 -11.33 13.07 -12.22
CA ARG A 131 -11.00 13.18 -13.66
C ARG A 131 -11.24 11.86 -14.41
N ALA A 132 -10.86 10.73 -13.82
CA ALA A 132 -11.07 9.43 -14.43
C ALA A 132 -12.57 9.06 -14.54
N ILE A 133 -13.36 9.38 -13.51
CA ILE A 133 -14.81 9.15 -13.50
C ILE A 133 -15.51 10.10 -14.49
N ASP A 134 -15.17 11.39 -14.50
CA ASP A 134 -15.72 12.38 -15.44
C ASP A 134 -15.47 11.96 -16.89
N GLN A 135 -14.25 11.50 -17.21
CA GLN A 135 -13.95 10.99 -18.55
C GLN A 135 -14.82 9.77 -18.90
N LEU A 136 -15.02 8.84 -17.96
CA LEU A 136 -15.83 7.65 -18.19
C LEU A 136 -17.33 7.98 -18.35
N GLU A 137 -17.81 9.03 -17.70
CA GLU A 137 -19.19 9.51 -17.84
C GLU A 137 -19.41 10.24 -19.16
N GLY A 138 -18.45 11.05 -19.61
CA GLY A 138 -18.57 11.83 -20.85
C GLY A 138 -18.26 11.04 -22.12
N ASN A 139 -17.32 10.08 -22.08
CA ASN A 139 -16.91 9.31 -23.25
C ASN A 139 -16.45 7.88 -22.87
N PRO A 140 -17.39 6.97 -22.57
CA PRO A 140 -17.06 5.63 -22.09
C PRO A 140 -16.34 4.77 -23.14
N GLU A 141 -16.59 4.99 -24.43
CA GLU A 141 -15.99 4.20 -25.52
C GLU A 141 -14.50 4.49 -25.72
N GLN A 142 -14.05 5.71 -25.40
CA GLN A 142 -12.65 6.12 -25.50
C GLN A 142 -11.94 6.14 -24.15
N TRP A 143 -12.56 5.57 -23.11
CA TRP A 143 -11.93 5.54 -21.80
C TRP A 143 -10.74 4.59 -21.80
N GLN A 144 -9.61 5.10 -21.35
CA GLN A 144 -8.40 4.32 -21.10
C GLN A 144 -7.68 4.92 -19.90
N PRO A 145 -7.00 4.10 -19.07
CA PRO A 145 -6.21 4.62 -17.97
C PRO A 145 -5.08 5.47 -18.55
N ARG A 146 -4.94 6.69 -18.03
CA ARG A 146 -3.92 7.60 -18.52
C ARG A 146 -2.63 7.48 -17.71
N PRO A 147 -1.44 7.49 -18.33
CA PRO A 147 -0.16 7.37 -17.63
C PRO A 147 0.03 8.41 -16.53
N GLU A 148 -0.46 9.64 -16.72
CA GLU A 148 -0.35 10.70 -15.72
C GLU A 148 -1.16 10.40 -14.45
N TRP A 149 -2.28 9.68 -14.55
CA TRP A 149 -3.08 9.28 -13.40
C TRP A 149 -2.38 8.18 -12.61
N GLN A 150 -1.83 7.19 -13.33
CA GLN A 150 -1.05 6.12 -12.72
C GLN A 150 0.19 6.69 -12.01
N ALA A 151 0.93 7.58 -12.66
CA ALA A 151 2.09 8.23 -12.06
C ALA A 151 1.74 9.09 -10.84
N GLU A 152 0.59 9.79 -10.85
CA GLU A 152 0.13 10.55 -9.70
C GLU A 152 -0.26 9.64 -8.54
N LEU A 153 -1.02 8.57 -8.78
CA LEU A 153 -1.42 7.63 -7.73
C LEU A 153 -0.23 6.84 -7.16
N SER A 154 0.72 6.40 -7.99
CA SER A 154 1.91 5.68 -7.54
C SER A 154 2.81 6.51 -6.62
N ARG A 155 2.83 7.85 -6.77
CA ARG A 155 3.53 8.76 -5.84
C ARG A 155 2.97 8.74 -4.42
N HIS A 156 1.72 8.30 -4.27
CA HIS A 156 1.04 8.18 -2.97
C HIS A 156 0.95 6.74 -2.48
N ALA A 157 1.47 5.78 -3.26
CA ALA A 157 1.47 4.37 -2.93
C ALA A 157 2.60 4.03 -1.97
N GLU A 158 2.34 3.08 -1.08
CA GLU A 158 3.36 2.48 -0.23
C GLU A 158 4.46 1.86 -1.10
N GLY A 159 5.73 2.11 -0.74
CA GLY A 159 6.88 1.66 -1.53
C GLY A 159 6.90 2.20 -2.97
N HIS A 160 6.06 3.18 -3.31
CA HIS A 160 5.81 3.61 -4.71
C HIS A 160 5.35 2.46 -5.63
N GLN A 161 4.75 1.41 -5.05
CA GLN A 161 4.32 0.21 -5.76
C GLN A 161 2.81 0.04 -5.63
N THR A 162 2.16 -0.35 -6.73
CA THR A 162 0.72 -0.59 -6.74
C THR A 162 0.40 -2.01 -7.16
N THR A 163 -0.74 -2.50 -6.67
CA THR A 163 -1.27 -3.83 -6.99
C THR A 163 -2.75 -3.74 -7.33
N LEU A 164 -3.24 -4.65 -8.17
CA LEU A 164 -4.67 -4.93 -8.31
C LEU A 164 -5.17 -5.84 -7.18
N GLY A 165 -4.29 -6.30 -6.29
CA GLY A 165 -4.63 -7.11 -5.13
C GLY A 165 -5.41 -8.38 -5.52
N PRO A 166 -6.59 -8.65 -4.94
CA PRO A 166 -7.37 -9.85 -5.26
C PRO A 166 -7.86 -9.91 -6.72
N TYR A 167 -7.83 -8.78 -7.46
CA TYR A 167 -8.20 -8.76 -8.88
C TYR A 167 -7.07 -9.25 -9.81
N HIS A 168 -5.83 -9.36 -9.32
CA HIS A 168 -4.70 -9.88 -10.10
C HIS A 168 -4.57 -11.41 -10.02
N ARG A 169 -5.23 -12.06 -9.06
CA ARG A 169 -5.12 -13.52 -8.92
C ARG A 169 -6.06 -14.20 -9.90
N SER A 170 -5.46 -14.92 -10.86
CA SER A 170 -6.13 -16.04 -11.50
C SER A 170 -6.32 -17.12 -10.44
N TRP A 171 -7.53 -17.22 -9.88
CA TRP A 171 -7.91 -18.38 -9.09
C TRP A 171 -8.09 -19.53 -10.08
N HIS A 172 -7.00 -20.28 -10.32
CA HIS A 172 -7.01 -21.54 -11.05
C HIS A 172 -6.98 -22.70 -10.04
#